data_AF-A0A0F3NQN4-F1
#
_entry.id   AF-A0A0F3NQN4-F1
#
_cell.length_a   1.000
_cell.length_b   1.000
_cell.length_c   1.000
_cell.angle_alpha   90.00
_cell.angle_beta   90.00
_cell.angle_gamma   90.00
#
_symmetry.space_group_name_H-M   'P 1'
#
loop_
_entity.id
_entity.type
_entity.pdbx_description
1 polymer ?
#
loop_
_entity_poly.entity_id
_entity_poly.type
_entity_poly.pdbx_seq_one_letter_code
_entity_poly.pdbx_strand_id
1 'polypeptide(L)'
;MLYLPLLQLLQHVIVDNALVVNKSNIHQKSQLQTTISSQHHKIQHTPIEQVNVFKHAFPSDKNTGIYVSQFSDYGITGYAIDEFPENEDNRNHYTQRKQDTPIKYLIMHYTVGNFASTAQEFTVNKPLLGQVSSHIVITEEEEGKTPAGILISFVPENKIAYHAGVSAWQNDTNLNSTSIGIEHVNRGFNTVNAKKEWFCYDKHQIETSGIVSSRIIRRYNIKPIHVLG
;
A
#
# COMPACT_ATOMS: atom_id res chain seq x y z
N MET A 1 56.25 0.27 17.17
CA MET A 1 55.13 -0.59 16.73
C MET A 1 53.83 0.12 17.11
N LEU A 2 53.44 1.16 16.35
CA LEU A 2 52.42 1.17 15.26
C LEU A 2 50.97 1.03 15.83
N TYR A 3 50.32 2.14 16.24
CA TYR A 3 49.43 3.09 15.50
C TYR A 3 48.04 2.54 15.05
N LEU A 4 46.96 3.22 15.51
CA LEU A 4 45.56 3.26 14.99
C LEU A 4 45.50 3.51 13.46
N PRO A 5 44.32 3.50 12.77
CA PRO A 5 43.16 2.57 12.72
C PRO A 5 42.83 2.16 11.25
N LEU A 6 42.11 1.06 11.00
CA LEU A 6 41.72 0.68 9.62
C LEU A 6 40.30 1.19 9.30
N LEU A 7 40.25 2.43 8.79
CA LEU A 7 39.10 3.05 8.15
C LEU A 7 39.56 3.51 6.77
N GLN A 8 39.62 2.60 5.80
CA GLN A 8 39.79 2.87 4.35
C GLN A 8 39.81 1.54 3.58
N LEU A 9 38.73 1.22 2.85
CA LEU A 9 38.79 0.62 1.50
C LEU A 9 37.35 0.50 0.96
N LEU A 10 36.92 1.50 0.21
CA LEU A 10 36.04 1.44 -0.98
C LEU A 10 35.64 2.87 -1.39
N GLN A 11 36.65 3.68 -1.69
CA GLN A 11 36.54 4.70 -2.73
C GLN A 11 37.16 4.07 -3.97
N HIS A 12 36.35 3.81 -5.00
CA HIS A 12 36.71 3.74 -6.43
C HIS A 12 35.41 3.42 -7.20
N VAL A 13 34.59 4.45 -7.46
CA VAL A 13 33.91 4.77 -8.74
C VAL A 13 33.25 6.15 -8.52
N ILE A 14 34.05 7.21 -8.63
CA ILE A 14 33.56 8.52 -9.06
C ILE A 14 34.50 8.92 -10.20
N VAL A 15 34.02 8.76 -11.42
CA VAL A 15 34.55 9.47 -12.59
C VAL A 15 33.35 9.97 -13.37
N ASP A 16 33.23 11.29 -13.36
CA ASP A 16 32.66 12.18 -14.37
C ASP A 16 31.22 11.97 -14.85
N ASN A 17 30.34 12.82 -14.32
CA ASN A 17 29.46 13.61 -15.18
C ASN A 17 29.07 14.91 -14.46
N ALA A 18 30.02 15.85 -14.41
CA ALA A 18 29.69 17.25 -14.26
C ALA A 18 29.06 17.73 -15.58
N LEU A 19 27.73 17.69 -15.67
CA LEU A 19 27.01 18.41 -16.71
C LEU A 19 26.51 19.74 -16.16
N VAL A 20 27.16 20.77 -16.68
CA VAL A 20 26.82 22.19 -16.64
C VAL A 20 25.31 22.42 -16.71
N VAL A 21 24.79 23.13 -15.71
CA VAL A 21 23.40 23.62 -15.69
C VAL A 21 23.27 24.68 -16.77
N ASN A 22 22.63 24.33 -17.89
CA ASN A 22 22.17 25.30 -18.87
C ASN A 22 20.65 25.50 -18.72
N LYS A 23 20.23 26.74 -18.45
CA LYS A 23 18.83 27.14 -18.21
C LYS A 23 18.05 27.16 -19.52
N SER A 24 17.71 26.00 -20.07
CA SER A 24 16.78 25.89 -21.20
C SER A 24 16.39 24.44 -21.45
N ASN A 25 15.71 23.76 -20.50
CA ASN A 25 15.22 22.41 -20.77
C ASN A 25 14.11 21.90 -19.83
N ILE A 26 13.10 22.73 -19.58
CA ILE A 26 11.90 22.32 -18.81
C ILE A 26 10.97 21.42 -19.66
N HIS A 27 11.06 21.45 -21.00
CA HIS A 27 10.26 20.59 -21.88
C HIS A 27 10.89 19.23 -22.23
N GLN A 28 12.20 19.03 -22.08
CA GLN A 28 12.80 17.71 -22.34
C GLN A 28 12.74 16.76 -21.14
N LYS A 29 12.59 17.25 -19.90
CA LYS A 29 12.44 16.37 -18.72
C LYS A 29 11.11 15.59 -18.71
N SER A 30 10.02 16.16 -19.23
CA SER A 30 8.73 15.45 -19.29
C SER A 30 8.75 14.32 -20.33
N GLN A 31 9.51 14.47 -21.42
CA GLN A 31 9.69 13.43 -22.45
C GLN A 31 10.70 12.34 -22.06
N LEU A 32 11.73 12.66 -21.28
CA LEU A 32 12.67 11.66 -20.76
C LEU A 32 12.06 10.79 -19.63
N GLN A 33 11.11 11.31 -18.85
CA GLN A 33 10.33 10.49 -17.90
C GLN A 33 9.30 9.58 -18.58
N THR A 34 8.84 9.92 -19.78
CA THR A 34 7.89 9.08 -20.54
C THR A 34 8.57 7.99 -21.37
N THR A 35 9.88 8.09 -21.64
CA THR A 35 10.58 7.15 -22.55
C THR A 35 11.30 6.00 -21.82
N ILE A 36 11.46 6.04 -20.50
CA ILE A 36 12.02 4.92 -19.71
C ILE A 36 10.93 3.91 -19.26
N SER A 37 9.65 4.24 -19.46
CA SER A 37 8.50 3.40 -19.07
C SER A 37 8.08 2.35 -20.12
N SER A 38 8.80 2.19 -21.23
CA SER A 38 8.35 1.37 -22.38
C SER A 38 9.02 -0.01 -22.49
N GLN A 39 9.61 -0.55 -21.42
CA GLN A 39 9.71 -1.99 -21.28
C GLN A 39 8.38 -2.53 -20.76
N HIS A 40 7.44 -2.74 -21.68
CA HIS A 40 6.16 -3.41 -21.41
C HIS A 40 6.39 -4.83 -20.87
N HIS A 41 6.60 -4.96 -19.56
CA HIS A 41 6.05 -6.11 -18.85
C HIS A 41 4.54 -5.98 -19.03
N LYS A 42 3.96 -6.83 -19.87
CA LYS A 42 2.52 -6.92 -20.05
C LYS A 42 1.93 -7.13 -18.66
N ILE A 43 1.17 -6.16 -18.14
CA ILE A 43 0.50 -6.28 -16.86
C ILE A 43 -0.38 -7.52 -16.97
N GLN A 44 -0.01 -8.58 -16.23
CA GLN A 44 -0.71 -9.84 -16.30
C GLN A 44 -1.89 -9.78 -15.33
N HIS A 45 -3.04 -9.39 -15.86
CA HIS A 45 -4.32 -9.48 -15.16
C HIS A 45 -4.65 -10.95 -14.92
N THR A 46 -4.64 -11.36 -13.65
CA THR A 46 -4.89 -12.75 -13.23
C THR A 46 -6.18 -12.78 -12.44
N PRO A 47 -7.13 -13.69 -12.75
CA PRO A 47 -8.34 -13.84 -11.94
C PRO A 47 -7.96 -14.08 -10.47
N ILE A 48 -8.59 -13.35 -9.55
CA ILE A 48 -8.17 -13.32 -8.13
C ILE A 48 -8.18 -14.72 -7.50
N GLU A 49 -9.15 -15.56 -7.89
CA GLU A 49 -9.31 -16.93 -7.38
C GLU A 49 -8.23 -17.92 -7.85
N GLN A 50 -7.36 -17.51 -8.78
CA GLN A 50 -6.19 -18.27 -9.24
C GLN A 50 -4.91 -17.90 -8.47
N VAL A 51 -4.95 -16.87 -7.63
CA VAL A 51 -3.79 -16.40 -6.88
C VAL A 51 -3.82 -16.96 -5.45
N ASN A 52 -2.76 -17.67 -5.09
CA ASN A 52 -2.71 -18.48 -3.86
C ASN A 52 -3.05 -17.71 -2.57
N VAL A 53 -2.66 -16.43 -2.46
CA VAL A 53 -2.95 -15.62 -1.26
C VAL A 53 -4.45 -15.35 -1.08
N PHE A 54 -5.21 -15.37 -2.17
CA PHE A 54 -6.63 -15.05 -2.21
C PHE A 54 -7.56 -16.28 -2.26
N LYS A 55 -7.02 -17.49 -2.45
CA LYS A 55 -7.82 -18.72 -2.65
C LYS A 55 -8.85 -19.01 -1.56
N HIS A 56 -8.58 -18.59 -0.33
CA HIS A 56 -9.49 -18.75 0.81
C HIS A 56 -10.60 -17.69 0.86
N ALA A 57 -10.33 -16.51 0.30
CA ALA A 57 -11.31 -15.44 0.13
C ALA A 57 -12.22 -15.72 -1.07
N PHE A 58 -11.65 -16.26 -2.15
CA PHE A 58 -12.32 -16.48 -3.41
C PHE A 58 -12.04 -17.90 -3.92
N PRO A 59 -12.97 -18.85 -3.68
CA PRO A 59 -12.85 -20.22 -4.16
C PRO A 59 -12.72 -20.30 -5.70
N SER A 60 -11.88 -21.20 -6.21
CA SER A 60 -11.50 -21.28 -7.64
C SER A 60 -12.63 -21.66 -8.60
N ASP A 61 -13.77 -22.13 -8.11
CA ASP A 61 -14.98 -22.38 -8.89
C ASP A 61 -15.83 -21.11 -9.11
N LYS A 62 -15.47 -20.01 -8.44
CA LYS A 62 -16.15 -18.72 -8.56
C LYS A 62 -15.50 -17.89 -9.66
N ASN A 63 -16.23 -17.61 -10.74
CA ASN A 63 -15.85 -16.54 -11.68
C ASN A 63 -16.21 -15.18 -11.05
N THR A 64 -15.30 -14.64 -10.24
CA THR A 64 -15.57 -13.44 -9.43
C THR A 64 -15.62 -12.14 -10.24
N GLY A 65 -15.04 -12.17 -11.44
CA GLY A 65 -14.79 -10.98 -12.25
C GLY A 65 -13.73 -10.03 -11.66
N ILE A 66 -13.06 -10.42 -10.57
CA ILE A 66 -11.98 -9.63 -9.96
C ILE A 66 -10.66 -10.08 -10.55
N TYR A 67 -9.85 -9.13 -11.01
CA TYR A 67 -8.51 -9.38 -11.50
C TYR A 67 -7.50 -8.71 -10.58
N VAL A 68 -6.33 -9.33 -10.50
CA VAL A 68 -5.19 -8.80 -9.78
C VAL A 68 -3.95 -8.81 -10.65
N SER A 69 -3.10 -7.81 -10.42
CA SER A 69 -1.82 -7.68 -11.08
C SER A 69 -0.71 -7.75 -10.05
N GLN A 70 0.34 -8.51 -10.34
CA GLN A 70 1.54 -8.46 -9.52
C GLN A 70 2.23 -7.10 -9.73
N PHE A 71 2.64 -6.45 -8.65
CA PHE A 71 3.40 -5.22 -8.71
C PHE A 71 4.68 -5.34 -7.87
N SER A 72 5.66 -4.49 -8.19
CA SER A 72 6.84 -4.31 -7.36
C SER A 72 6.97 -2.82 -7.06
N ASP A 73 6.67 -2.45 -5.82
CA ASP A 73 6.89 -1.11 -5.30
C ASP A 73 7.49 -1.21 -3.89
N TYR A 74 8.07 -0.13 -3.37
CA TYR A 74 8.73 -0.09 -2.05
C TYR A 74 9.95 -1.02 -1.90
N GLY A 75 10.30 -1.77 -2.96
CA GLY A 75 11.26 -2.87 -2.94
C GLY A 75 10.65 -4.21 -2.53
N ILE A 76 9.32 -4.32 -2.52
CA ILE A 76 8.56 -5.52 -2.17
C ILE A 76 7.65 -5.89 -3.35
N THR A 77 7.52 -7.18 -3.59
CA THR A 77 6.56 -7.70 -4.57
C THR A 77 5.24 -8.02 -3.87
N GLY A 78 4.14 -7.59 -4.47
CA GLY A 78 2.79 -7.80 -3.96
C GLY A 78 1.77 -7.93 -5.07
N TYR A 79 0.49 -7.84 -4.71
CA TYR A 79 -0.63 -7.88 -5.65
C TYR A 79 -1.48 -6.61 -5.55
N ALA A 80 -1.87 -6.03 -6.67
CA ALA A 80 -2.81 -4.94 -6.75
C ALA A 80 -4.15 -5.45 -7.28
N ILE A 81 -5.26 -5.00 -6.68
CA ILE A 81 -6.58 -5.20 -7.26
C ILE A 81 -6.69 -4.31 -8.50
N ASP A 82 -7.06 -4.91 -9.62
CA ASP A 82 -7.27 -4.16 -10.85
C ASP A 82 -8.56 -3.32 -10.74
N GLU A 83 -8.57 -2.16 -11.40
CA GLU A 83 -9.73 -1.28 -11.43
C GLU A 83 -10.93 -2.01 -12.06
N PHE A 84 -12.06 -1.99 -11.35
CA PHE A 84 -13.31 -2.54 -11.88
C PHE A 84 -13.83 -1.67 -13.04
N PRO A 85 -14.47 -2.26 -14.06
CA PRO A 85 -15.05 -1.51 -15.17
C PRO A 85 -16.20 -0.61 -14.69
N GLU A 86 -16.57 0.39 -15.49
CA GLU A 86 -17.56 1.43 -15.13
C GLU A 86 -18.91 0.85 -14.68
N ASN A 87 -19.34 -0.27 -15.25
CA ASN A 87 -20.58 -0.96 -14.86
C ASN A 87 -20.51 -1.68 -13.49
N GLU A 88 -19.32 -1.77 -12.89
CA GLU A 88 -19.04 -2.39 -11.60
C GLU A 88 -18.24 -1.47 -10.65
N ASP A 89 -18.18 -0.15 -10.92
CA ASP A 89 -17.39 0.82 -10.13
C ASP A 89 -17.74 0.83 -8.63
N ASN A 90 -18.94 0.40 -8.26
CA ASN A 90 -19.35 0.23 -6.86
C ASN A 90 -18.52 -0.80 -6.07
N ARG A 91 -17.63 -1.57 -6.73
CA ARG A 91 -16.71 -2.53 -6.11
C ARG A 91 -15.31 -1.96 -5.85
N ASN A 92 -14.99 -0.80 -6.44
CA ASN A 92 -13.68 -0.14 -6.30
C ASN A 92 -13.47 0.42 -4.88
N HIS A 93 -14.55 0.89 -4.24
CA HIS A 93 -14.52 1.50 -2.90
C HIS A 93 -13.51 2.65 -2.79
N TYR A 94 -13.42 3.52 -3.80
CA TYR A 94 -12.62 4.74 -3.74
C TYR A 94 -13.27 5.85 -4.56
N THR A 95 -12.74 7.07 -4.44
CA THR A 95 -13.04 8.15 -5.38
C THR A 95 -11.78 8.77 -5.96
N GLN A 96 -11.94 9.68 -6.93
CA GLN A 96 -10.81 10.36 -7.55
C GLN A 96 -10.19 11.37 -6.59
N ARG A 97 -8.85 11.32 -6.47
CA ARG A 97 -8.10 12.37 -5.80
C ARG A 97 -7.99 13.56 -6.76
N LYS A 98 -8.34 14.77 -6.30
CA LYS A 98 -8.16 15.97 -7.11
C LYS A 98 -6.68 16.18 -7.41
N GLN A 99 -6.38 16.64 -8.62
CA GLN A 99 -5.02 16.96 -9.04
C GLN A 99 -4.37 17.91 -8.01
N ASP A 100 -3.08 17.67 -7.74
CA ASP A 100 -2.25 18.46 -6.81
C ASP A 100 -2.71 18.44 -5.33
N THR A 101 -3.66 17.58 -4.96
CA THR A 101 -4.01 17.38 -3.54
C THR A 101 -2.83 16.70 -2.83
N PRO A 102 -2.24 17.34 -1.80
CA PRO A 102 -1.09 16.77 -1.11
C PRO A 102 -1.53 15.57 -0.26
N ILE A 103 -0.72 14.52 -0.27
CA ILE A 103 -0.77 13.48 0.75
C ILE A 103 0.04 13.99 1.95
N LYS A 104 -0.64 14.20 3.06
CA LYS A 104 -0.10 14.76 4.31
C LYS A 104 0.05 13.70 5.39
N TYR A 105 -0.79 12.66 5.33
CA TYR A 105 -0.98 11.71 6.42
C TYR A 105 -0.69 10.28 5.99
N LEU A 106 -0.13 9.51 6.92
CA LEU A 106 -0.15 8.05 6.88
C LEU A 106 -0.99 7.59 8.07
N ILE A 107 -2.05 6.83 7.82
CA ILE A 107 -2.94 6.33 8.87
C ILE A 107 -2.90 4.81 8.86
N MET A 108 -2.68 4.22 10.03
CA MET A 108 -2.52 2.79 10.22
C MET A 108 -3.68 2.22 11.02
N HIS A 109 -4.25 1.14 10.52
CA HIS A 109 -5.40 0.48 11.13
C HIS A 109 -5.13 -1.02 11.26
N TYR A 110 -6.04 -1.70 11.95
CA TYR A 110 -6.12 -3.16 11.94
C TYR A 110 -7.54 -3.61 11.58
N THR A 111 -7.64 -4.75 10.91
CA THR A 111 -8.87 -5.17 10.24
C THR A 111 -9.95 -5.72 11.17
N VAL A 112 -9.61 -6.09 12.40
CA VAL A 112 -10.50 -6.82 13.33
C VAL A 112 -10.99 -8.16 12.76
N GLY A 113 -10.19 -8.77 11.88
CA GLY A 113 -10.60 -9.94 11.10
C GLY A 113 -9.45 -10.61 10.39
N ASN A 114 -9.77 -11.61 9.58
CA ASN A 114 -8.82 -12.32 8.73
C ASN A 114 -8.77 -11.71 7.32
N PHE A 115 -7.72 -12.02 6.57
CA PHE A 115 -7.48 -11.51 5.23
C PHE A 115 -8.62 -11.83 4.28
N ALA A 116 -9.20 -13.03 4.38
CA ALA A 116 -10.30 -13.44 3.51
C ALA A 116 -11.52 -12.52 3.65
N SER A 117 -11.92 -12.23 4.89
CA SER A 117 -13.03 -11.31 5.19
C SER A 117 -12.71 -9.87 4.76
N THR A 118 -11.48 -9.40 4.97
CA THR A 118 -11.04 -8.06 4.53
C THR A 118 -11.09 -7.94 3.01
N ALA A 119 -10.56 -8.92 2.28
CA ALA A 119 -10.52 -8.89 0.82
C ALA A 119 -11.94 -8.91 0.21
N GLN A 120 -12.85 -9.68 0.79
CA GLN A 120 -14.26 -9.69 0.39
C GLN A 120 -14.94 -8.35 0.69
N GLU A 121 -14.74 -7.80 1.88
CA GLU A 121 -15.36 -6.53 2.29
C GLU A 121 -14.89 -5.34 1.43
N PHE A 122 -13.65 -5.36 0.95
CA PHE A 122 -13.10 -4.28 0.13
C PHE A 122 -13.42 -4.41 -1.37
N THR A 123 -14.03 -5.52 -1.82
CA THR A 123 -14.30 -5.79 -3.26
C THR A 123 -15.75 -6.19 -3.56
N VAL A 124 -16.59 -6.25 -2.52
CA VAL A 124 -18.01 -6.56 -2.63
C VAL A 124 -18.77 -5.40 -3.27
N ASN A 125 -19.76 -5.70 -4.10
CA ASN A 125 -20.63 -4.68 -4.65
C ASN A 125 -21.53 -4.09 -3.55
N LYS A 126 -21.31 -2.83 -3.17
CA LYS A 126 -22.10 -2.13 -2.17
C LYS A 126 -22.42 -0.69 -2.59
N PRO A 127 -23.56 -0.12 -2.15
CA PRO A 127 -23.83 1.30 -2.34
C PRO A 127 -22.77 2.13 -1.60
N LEU A 128 -22.54 3.37 -2.06
CA LEU A 128 -21.50 4.27 -1.50
C LEU A 128 -21.54 4.37 0.03
N LEU A 129 -22.73 4.45 0.62
CA LEU A 129 -22.90 4.40 2.07
C LEU A 129 -22.58 3.00 2.59
N GLY A 130 -21.45 2.88 3.29
CA GLY A 130 -20.97 1.61 3.86
C GLY A 130 -19.80 1.00 3.13
N GLN A 131 -19.33 1.61 2.03
CA GLN A 131 -18.04 1.23 1.43
C GLN A 131 -16.90 1.58 2.37
N VAL A 132 -16.00 0.62 2.56
CA VAL A 132 -14.75 0.77 3.30
C VAL A 132 -13.62 0.18 2.47
N SER A 133 -12.43 0.77 2.58
CA SER A 133 -11.25 0.33 1.87
C SER A 133 -9.99 0.98 2.45
N SER A 134 -8.83 0.41 2.15
CA SER A 134 -7.54 1.03 2.39
C SER A 134 -6.71 1.04 1.11
N HIS A 135 -5.64 1.82 1.09
CA HIS A 135 -4.71 1.77 -0.02
C HIS A 135 -3.94 0.45 0.00
N ILE A 136 -3.46 0.09 1.19
CA ILE A 136 -2.61 -1.09 1.41
C ILE A 136 -3.22 -1.97 2.51
N VAL A 137 -3.16 -3.28 2.31
CA VAL A 137 -3.35 -4.31 3.34
C VAL A 137 -2.06 -5.12 3.46
N ILE A 138 -1.62 -5.39 4.68
CA ILE A 138 -0.49 -6.27 4.98
C ILE A 138 -1.01 -7.51 5.71
N THR A 139 -0.82 -8.67 5.11
CA THR A 139 -1.33 -9.94 5.65
C THR A 139 -0.62 -10.36 6.94
N GLU A 140 -1.34 -11.10 7.80
CA GLU A 140 -0.76 -11.88 8.89
C GLU A 140 -0.67 -13.36 8.50
N GLU A 141 0.05 -14.15 9.30
CA GLU A 141 0.10 -15.60 9.13
C GLU A 141 -1.24 -16.18 9.55
N GLU A 142 -1.94 -16.79 8.59
CA GLU A 142 -3.15 -17.55 8.82
C GLU A 142 -2.87 -18.99 8.41
N GLU A 143 -2.67 -19.87 9.39
CA GLU A 143 -2.15 -21.25 9.21
C GLU A 143 -2.69 -21.96 7.97
N GLY A 144 -1.79 -22.23 7.00
CA GLY A 144 -2.10 -22.94 5.76
C GLY A 144 -2.93 -22.14 4.74
N LYS A 145 -3.26 -20.89 5.06
CA LYS A 145 -4.14 -20.02 4.28
C LYS A 145 -3.43 -18.87 3.60
N THR A 146 -2.82 -18.00 4.40
CA THR A 146 -2.26 -16.74 3.95
C THR A 146 -0.93 -16.52 4.68
N PRO A 147 0.20 -16.38 3.96
CA PRO A 147 1.48 -16.06 4.58
C PRO A 147 1.48 -14.65 5.17
N ALA A 148 2.20 -14.43 6.26
CA ALA A 148 2.43 -13.09 6.79
C ALA A 148 3.26 -12.19 5.85
N GLY A 149 3.02 -10.88 5.93
CA GLY A 149 3.87 -9.86 5.31
C GLY A 149 3.69 -9.66 3.80
N ILE A 150 2.69 -10.29 3.19
CA ILE A 150 2.33 -10.05 1.78
C ILE A 150 1.64 -8.69 1.67
N LEU A 151 2.10 -7.91 0.69
CA LEU A 151 1.56 -6.59 0.40
C LEU A 151 0.44 -6.66 -0.63
N ILE A 152 -0.74 -6.17 -0.28
CA ILE A 152 -1.89 -6.10 -1.17
C ILE A 152 -2.32 -4.64 -1.34
N SER A 153 -2.34 -4.14 -2.58
CA SER A 153 -2.82 -2.81 -2.91
C SER A 153 -4.27 -2.88 -3.35
N PHE A 154 -5.21 -2.47 -2.49
CA PHE A 154 -6.64 -2.44 -2.84
C PHE A 154 -7.04 -1.17 -3.58
N VAL A 155 -6.44 -0.04 -3.22
CA VAL A 155 -6.74 1.27 -3.82
C VAL A 155 -5.43 1.95 -4.22
N PRO A 156 -5.26 2.35 -5.49
CA PRO A 156 -4.08 3.10 -5.93
C PRO A 156 -3.88 4.41 -5.13
N GLU A 157 -2.64 4.78 -4.83
CA GLU A 157 -2.31 5.97 -4.01
C GLU A 157 -2.83 7.30 -4.59
N ASN A 158 -3.05 7.36 -5.91
CA ASN A 158 -3.63 8.52 -6.59
C ASN A 158 -5.17 8.59 -6.53
N LYS A 159 -5.82 7.64 -5.85
CA LYS A 159 -7.25 7.67 -5.52
C LYS A 159 -7.43 7.97 -4.02
N ILE A 160 -8.66 8.13 -3.58
CA ILE A 160 -9.03 8.32 -2.17
C ILE A 160 -9.71 7.05 -1.68
N ALA A 161 -9.01 6.25 -0.86
CA ALA A 161 -9.61 5.13 -0.14
C ALA A 161 -10.48 5.61 1.04
N TYR A 162 -11.37 4.73 1.51
CA TYR A 162 -12.36 5.03 2.56
C TYR A 162 -12.01 4.32 3.88
N HIS A 163 -11.01 4.84 4.61
CA HIS A 163 -10.50 4.22 5.84
C HIS A 163 -10.65 5.07 7.10
N ALA A 164 -10.48 6.40 7.00
CA ALA A 164 -10.45 7.29 8.16
C ALA A 164 -11.84 7.75 8.64
N GLY A 165 -12.88 7.61 7.80
CA GLY A 165 -14.24 8.05 8.12
C GLY A 165 -14.33 9.52 8.59
N VAL A 166 -15.22 9.78 9.55
CA VAL A 166 -15.31 11.07 10.24
C VAL A 166 -14.06 11.24 11.12
N SER A 167 -13.12 12.05 10.64
CA SER A 167 -11.77 12.15 11.20
C SER A 167 -11.30 13.60 11.26
N ALA A 168 -10.45 13.90 12.25
CA ALA A 168 -9.78 15.17 12.41
C ALA A 168 -8.41 15.00 13.07
N TRP A 169 -7.43 15.78 12.63
CA TRP A 169 -6.12 15.89 13.26
C TRP A 169 -5.59 17.30 13.10
N GLN A 170 -5.21 17.95 14.20
CA GLN A 170 -4.87 19.37 14.22
C GLN A 170 -6.00 20.21 13.61
N ASN A 171 -5.71 20.98 12.56
CA ASN A 171 -6.67 21.85 11.89
C ASN A 171 -7.33 21.19 10.66
N ASP A 172 -6.99 19.94 10.35
CA ASP A 172 -7.55 19.22 9.21
C ASP A 172 -8.68 18.29 9.64
N THR A 173 -9.67 18.15 8.76
CA THR A 173 -10.80 17.23 8.87
C THR A 173 -10.94 16.40 7.60
N ASN A 174 -11.66 15.28 7.64
CA ASN A 174 -11.86 14.39 6.48
C ASN A 174 -10.54 13.88 5.90
N LEU A 175 -9.79 13.15 6.74
CA LEU A 175 -8.40 12.83 6.46
C LEU A 175 -8.21 11.91 5.24
N ASN A 176 -9.23 11.10 4.86
CA ASN A 176 -9.23 10.27 3.65
C ASN A 176 -8.63 10.98 2.43
N SER A 177 -9.07 12.22 2.19
CA SER A 177 -8.69 13.01 1.02
C SER A 177 -7.21 13.41 0.96
N THR A 178 -6.48 13.29 2.07
CA THR A 178 -5.07 13.68 2.21
C THR A 178 -4.22 12.60 2.91
N SER A 179 -4.73 11.37 3.02
CA SER A 179 -4.03 10.26 3.64
C SER A 179 -3.78 9.11 2.68
N ILE A 180 -2.75 8.33 3.04
CA ILE A 180 -2.61 6.92 2.65
C ILE A 180 -2.97 6.06 3.87
N GLY A 181 -3.71 4.99 3.63
CA GLY A 181 -4.22 4.09 4.66
C GLY A 181 -3.56 2.72 4.54
N ILE A 182 -2.99 2.23 5.63
CA ILE A 182 -2.45 0.87 5.75
C ILE A 182 -3.29 0.09 6.76
N GLU A 183 -3.87 -1.02 6.31
CA GLU A 183 -4.55 -1.99 7.15
C GLU A 183 -3.62 -3.16 7.44
N HIS A 184 -3.51 -3.52 8.71
CA HIS A 184 -2.80 -4.73 9.14
C HIS A 184 -3.84 -5.79 9.44
N VAL A 185 -3.81 -6.92 8.73
CA VAL A 185 -4.68 -8.05 9.06
C VAL A 185 -4.36 -8.46 10.49
N ASN A 186 -5.31 -8.29 11.40
CA ASN A 186 -5.16 -8.65 12.81
C ASN A 186 -6.54 -8.71 13.46
N ARG A 187 -6.72 -9.73 14.30
CA ARG A 187 -8.00 -10.02 14.98
C ARG A 187 -8.36 -9.03 16.09
N GLY A 188 -7.48 -8.12 16.47
CA GLY A 188 -7.71 -7.10 17.49
C GLY A 188 -7.49 -7.63 18.90
N PHE A 189 -8.57 -7.82 19.67
CA PHE A 189 -8.49 -8.31 21.05
C PHE A 189 -9.63 -9.26 21.40
N ASN A 190 -9.37 -10.15 22.35
CA ASN A 190 -10.39 -10.88 23.08
C ASN A 190 -10.70 -10.17 24.40
N THR A 191 -11.91 -10.38 24.92
CA THR A 191 -12.24 -9.95 26.29
C THR A 191 -12.15 -11.15 27.22
N VAL A 192 -11.18 -11.11 28.15
CA VAL A 192 -10.98 -12.14 29.18
C VAL A 192 -11.07 -11.46 30.53
N ASN A 193 -11.96 -11.92 31.41
CA ASN A 193 -12.18 -11.33 32.74
C ASN A 193 -12.40 -9.80 32.71
N ALA A 194 -13.22 -9.32 31.77
CA ALA A 194 -13.48 -7.89 31.52
C ALA A 194 -12.24 -7.04 31.13
N LYS A 195 -11.13 -7.68 30.76
CA LYS A 195 -9.93 -7.02 30.25
C LYS A 195 -9.71 -7.38 28.78
N LYS A 196 -9.16 -6.42 28.01
CA LYS A 196 -8.77 -6.64 26.62
C LYS A 196 -7.41 -7.32 26.56
N GLU A 197 -7.35 -8.47 25.92
CA GLU A 197 -6.12 -9.17 25.58
C GLU A 197 -5.91 -9.07 24.07
N TRP A 198 -4.88 -8.33 23.66
CA TRP A 198 -4.61 -8.01 22.26
C TRP A 198 -3.81 -9.12 21.57
N PHE A 199 -4.13 -9.38 20.31
CA PHE A 199 -3.31 -10.26 19.47
C PHE A 199 -2.02 -9.53 19.07
N CYS A 200 -0.89 -10.24 19.17
CA CYS A 200 0.38 -9.72 18.67
C CYS A 200 0.37 -9.62 17.14
N TYR A 201 1.17 -8.69 16.60
CA TYR A 201 1.45 -8.64 15.18
C TYR A 201 2.59 -9.60 14.81
N ASP A 202 2.50 -10.23 13.63
CA ASP A 202 3.54 -11.11 13.12
C ASP A 202 4.82 -10.33 12.77
N LYS A 203 5.98 -10.96 12.92
CA LYS A 203 7.29 -10.33 12.66
C LYS A 203 7.42 -9.87 11.21
N HIS A 204 7.05 -10.71 10.23
CA HIS A 204 7.14 -10.37 8.80
C HIS A 204 6.14 -9.27 8.44
N GLN A 205 4.97 -9.26 9.08
CA GLN A 205 4.00 -8.18 8.92
C GLN A 205 4.58 -6.83 9.40
N ILE A 206 5.22 -6.81 10.57
CA ILE A 206 5.89 -5.60 11.09
C ILE A 206 7.08 -5.18 10.22
N GLU A 207 7.89 -6.13 9.76
CA GLU A 207 9.01 -5.85 8.85
C GLU A 207 8.52 -5.21 7.53
N THR A 208 7.49 -5.78 6.91
CA THR A 208 6.85 -5.22 5.71
C THR A 208 6.26 -3.84 6.00
N SER A 209 5.56 -3.65 7.13
CA SER A 209 4.99 -2.36 7.54
C SER A 209 6.06 -1.28 7.68
N GLY A 210 7.19 -1.60 8.33
CA GLY A 210 8.32 -0.69 8.45
C GLY A 210 8.91 -0.28 7.09
N ILE A 211 9.06 -1.23 6.16
CA ILE A 211 9.56 -0.94 4.81
C ILE A 211 8.58 -0.03 4.07
N VAL A 212 7.31 -0.42 3.99
CA VAL A 212 6.27 0.29 3.22
C VAL A 212 6.04 1.69 3.79
N SER A 213 5.83 1.82 5.10
CA SER A 213 5.64 3.12 5.76
C SER A 213 6.83 4.05 5.53
N SER A 214 8.09 3.56 5.67
CA SER A 214 9.28 4.39 5.44
C SER A 214 9.38 4.93 4.01
N ARG A 215 8.82 4.20 3.04
CA ARG A 215 8.85 4.60 1.62
C ARG A 215 7.74 5.58 1.31
N ILE A 216 6.53 5.35 1.79
CA ILE A 216 5.40 6.29 1.69
C ILE A 216 5.77 7.62 2.35
N ILE A 217 6.31 7.57 3.57
CA ILE A 217 6.73 8.76 4.32
C ILE A 217 7.76 9.58 3.52
N ARG A 218 8.77 8.92 2.95
CA ARG A 218 9.79 9.59 2.12
C ARG A 218 9.21 10.12 0.81
N ARG A 219 8.37 9.33 0.13
CA ARG A 219 7.75 9.69 -1.16
C ARG A 219 6.92 10.97 -1.05
N TYR A 220 6.14 11.09 0.02
CA TYR A 220 5.22 12.21 0.24
C TYR A 220 5.71 13.25 1.25
N ASN A 221 6.93 13.09 1.77
CA ASN A 221 7.51 13.96 2.80
C ASN A 221 6.58 14.16 4.02
N ILE A 222 5.99 13.05 4.48
CA ILE A 222 5.05 13.05 5.61
C ILE A 222 5.81 13.34 6.90
N LYS A 223 5.31 14.27 7.71
CA LYS A 223 5.93 14.60 9.01
C LYS A 223 5.68 13.46 9.99
N PRO A 224 6.61 13.17 10.94
CA PRO A 224 6.39 12.12 11.94
C PRO A 224 5.08 12.29 12.74
N ILE A 225 4.70 13.54 13.05
CA ILE A 225 3.44 13.88 13.74
C ILE A 225 2.17 13.66 12.90
N HIS A 226 2.32 13.26 11.63
CA HIS A 226 1.25 12.96 10.68
C HIS A 226 1.22 11.45 10.32
N VAL A 227 1.95 10.63 11.07
CA VAL A 227 1.81 9.17 11.10
C VAL A 227 0.90 8.81 12.28
N LEU A 228 -0.31 8.35 11.99
CA LEU A 228 -1.41 8.22 12.94
C LEU A 228 -1.97 6.78 12.98
N GLY A 229 -2.77 6.49 14.00
CA GLY A 229 -3.60 5.29 14.10
C GLY A 229 -5.09 5.60 13.85
#